data_AF-A0A976IMU3-F1
#
_entry.id   AF-A0A976IMU3-F1
#
_cell.length_a   1.000
_cell.length_b   1.000
_cell.length_c   1.000
_cell.angle_alpha   90.00
_cell.angle_beta   90.00
_cell.angle_gamma   90.00
#
_symmetry.space_group_name_H-M   'P 1'
#
loop_
_entity.id
_entity.type
_entity.pdbx_description
1 polymer ?
#
loop_
_entity_poly.entity_id
_entity_poly.type
_entity_poly.pdbx_seq_one_letter_code
_entity_poly.pdbx_strand_id
1 'polypeptide(L)'
;MSSVEQQIEQLRQQLREHNYKYYVLDEPSIPDAEYDRLFRQLKQLESEHPDLITPDSPTQRVGDKPLQAFQQVQHRLPMLSLDNVFSEEELVAFDRRLRERLHQDDEIE
;
A
#
# COMPACT_ATOMS: atom_id res chain seq x y z
N MET A 1 -2.83 34.41 -11.13
CA MET A 1 -2.59 32.98 -11.46
C MET A 1 -1.86 32.41 -10.26
N SER A 2 -2.38 31.33 -9.65
CA SER A 2 -1.64 30.65 -8.57
C SER A 2 -0.35 30.07 -9.15
N SER A 3 0.75 30.14 -8.40
CA SER A 3 1.99 29.48 -8.82
C SER A 3 1.81 27.97 -8.78
N VAL A 4 2.63 27.24 -9.52
CA VAL A 4 2.58 25.77 -9.53
C VAL A 4 2.79 25.21 -8.11
N GLU A 5 3.66 25.83 -7.30
CA GLU A 5 3.84 25.39 -5.91
C GLU A 5 2.56 25.54 -5.10
N GLN A 6 1.80 26.62 -5.30
CA GLN A 6 0.52 26.82 -4.61
C GLN A 6 -0.53 25.78 -5.03
N GLN A 7 -0.54 25.37 -6.30
CA GLN A 7 -1.45 24.34 -6.79
C GLN A 7 -1.12 22.96 -6.21
N ILE A 8 0.17 22.62 -6.18
CA ILE A 8 0.66 21.37 -5.56
C ILE A 8 0.29 21.35 -4.08
N GLU A 9 0.51 22.44 -3.35
CA GLU A 9 0.20 22.47 -1.91
C GLU A 9 -1.31 22.39 -1.63
N GLN A 10 -2.15 23.03 -2.46
CA GLN A 10 -3.60 22.89 -2.36
C GLN A 10 -4.05 21.45 -2.58
N LEU A 11 -3.53 20.77 -3.60
CA LEU A 11 -3.85 19.37 -3.87
C LEU A 11 -3.38 18.45 -2.75
N ARG A 12 -2.18 18.69 -2.19
CA ARG A 12 -1.67 17.95 -1.03
C ARG A 12 -2.60 18.12 0.17
N GLN A 13 -3.03 19.35 0.45
CA GLN A 13 -3.93 19.62 1.57
C GLN A 13 -5.28 18.92 1.40
N GLN A 14 -5.89 19.00 0.21
CA GLN A 14 -7.15 18.33 -0.09
C GLN A 14 -7.04 16.81 0.05
N LEU A 15 -6.01 16.20 -0.53
CA LEU A 15 -5.80 14.76 -0.45
C LEU A 15 -5.53 14.30 0.99
N ARG A 16 -4.79 15.08 1.80
CA ARG A 16 -4.60 14.79 3.23
C ARG A 16 -5.91 14.84 4.01
N GLU A 17 -6.76 15.83 3.74
CA GLU A 17 -8.06 15.94 4.40
C GLU A 17 -8.98 14.76 4.04
N HIS A 18 -9.01 14.37 2.77
CA HIS A 18 -9.78 13.21 2.32
C HIS A 18 -9.23 11.90 2.89
N ASN A 19 -7.91 11.74 2.95
CA ASN A 19 -7.28 10.58 3.59
C ASN A 19 -7.62 10.50 5.08
N TYR A 20 -7.57 11.61 5.81
CA TYR A 20 -7.96 11.63 7.22
C TYR A 20 -9.43 11.23 7.39
N LYS A 21 -10.32 11.81 6.58
CA LYS A 21 -11.76 11.46 6.62
C LYS A 21 -12.03 9.99 6.30
N TYR A 22 -11.32 9.44 5.32
CA TYR A 22 -11.46 8.04 4.90
C TYR A 22 -10.85 7.06 5.92
N TYR A 23 -9.57 7.25 6.29
CA TYR A 23 -8.81 6.28 7.10
C TYR A 23 -8.95 6.47 8.62
N VAL A 24 -9.25 7.69 9.10
CA VAL A 24 -9.32 8.00 10.54
C VAL A 24 -10.76 8.12 11.02
N LEU A 25 -11.60 8.85 10.28
CA LEU A 25 -12.98 9.13 10.70
C LEU A 25 -13.99 8.11 10.19
N ASP A 26 -13.63 7.29 9.19
CA ASP A 26 -14.58 6.41 8.48
C ASP A 26 -15.80 7.18 7.90
N GLU A 27 -15.56 8.45 7.52
CA GLU A 27 -16.56 9.39 7.01
C GLU A 27 -16.08 9.98 5.66
N PRO A 28 -16.01 9.18 4.59
CA PRO A 28 -15.54 9.66 3.30
C PRO A 28 -16.41 10.80 2.76
N SER A 29 -15.80 11.97 2.52
CA SER A 29 -16.52 13.16 2.03
C SER A 29 -16.66 13.21 0.51
N ILE A 30 -15.88 12.42 -0.23
CA ILE A 30 -15.90 12.35 -1.69
C ILE A 30 -15.88 10.90 -2.16
N PRO A 31 -16.44 10.60 -3.35
CA PRO A 31 -16.28 9.28 -3.97
C PRO A 31 -14.83 9.01 -4.37
N ASP A 32 -14.45 7.74 -4.42
CA ASP A 32 -13.11 7.29 -4.80
C ASP A 32 -12.66 7.84 -6.17
N ALA A 33 -13.57 7.96 -7.14
CA ALA A 33 -13.26 8.51 -8.47
C ALA A 33 -12.80 9.98 -8.42
N GLU A 34 -13.35 10.78 -7.48
CA GLU A 34 -12.92 12.16 -7.29
C GLU A 34 -11.56 12.23 -6.59
N TYR A 35 -11.32 11.35 -5.61
CA TYR A 35 -10.02 11.22 -4.97
C TYR A 35 -8.93 10.85 -5.99
N ASP A 36 -9.19 9.84 -6.83
CA ASP A 36 -8.30 9.40 -7.89
C ASP A 36 -7.98 10.52 -8.88
N ARG A 37 -8.96 11.36 -9.21
CA ARG A 37 -8.76 12.52 -10.09
C ARG A 37 -7.78 13.51 -9.47
N LEU A 38 -7.98 13.89 -8.22
CA LEU A 38 -7.09 14.81 -7.49
C LEU A 38 -5.69 14.22 -7.34
N PHE A 39 -5.60 12.93 -7.05
CA PHE A 39 -4.33 12.21 -6.91
C PHE A 39 -3.54 12.17 -8.22
N ARG A 40 -4.19 11.86 -9.34
CA ARG A 40 -3.56 11.88 -10.67
C ARG A 40 -3.07 13.28 -11.04
N GLN A 41 -3.85 14.31 -10.72
CA GLN A 41 -3.48 15.70 -10.98
C GLN A 41 -2.23 16.09 -10.18
N LEU A 42 -2.17 15.74 -8.88
CA LEU A 42 -0.98 15.98 -8.06
C LEU A 42 0.24 15.23 -8.62
N LYS A 43 0.06 13.95 -8.97
CA LYS A 43 1.13 13.12 -9.54
C LYS A 43 1.66 13.68 -10.87
N GLN A 44 0.79 14.22 -11.71
CA GLN A 44 1.19 14.86 -12.96
C GLN A 44 2.03 16.12 -12.69
N LEU A 45 1.55 17.02 -11.83
CA LEU A 45 2.28 18.24 -11.49
C LEU A 45 3.65 17.95 -10.85
N GLU A 46 3.71 16.94 -9.98
CA GLU A 46 4.97 16.49 -9.37
C GLU A 46 5.92 15.84 -10.40
N SER A 47 5.39 15.16 -11.42
CA SER A 47 6.21 14.62 -12.51
C SER A 47 6.79 15.71 -13.42
N GLU A 48 6.04 16.79 -13.62
CA GLU A 48 6.47 17.97 -14.38
C GLU A 48 7.43 18.85 -13.56
N HIS A 49 7.36 18.78 -12.22
CA HIS A 49 8.20 19.54 -11.29
C HIS A 49 8.82 18.65 -10.19
N PRO A 50 9.83 17.83 -10.53
CA PRO A 50 10.46 16.90 -9.59
C PRO A 50 11.07 17.58 -8.36
N ASP A 51 11.54 18.82 -8.51
CA ASP A 51 12.16 19.61 -7.44
C ASP A 51 11.17 19.97 -6.31
N LEU A 52 9.88 19.86 -6.58
CA LEU A 52 8.81 20.16 -5.63
C LEU A 52 8.28 18.91 -4.91
N ILE A 53 8.78 17.71 -5.24
CA ILE A 53 8.37 16.46 -4.58
C ILE A 53 8.89 16.45 -3.15
N THR A 54 7.99 16.23 -2.19
CA THR A 54 8.35 16.10 -0.78
C THR A 54 8.10 14.68 -0.28
N PRO A 55 8.91 14.16 0.67
CA PRO A 55 8.74 12.81 1.23
C PRO A 55 7.42 12.59 1.97
N ASP A 56 6.73 13.66 2.34
CA ASP A 56 5.42 13.68 3.00
C ASP A 56 4.26 13.95 2.02
N SER A 57 4.53 13.99 0.72
CA SER A 57 3.50 14.10 -0.31
C SER A 57 2.62 12.85 -0.32
N PRO A 58 1.29 12.98 -0.49
CA PRO A 58 0.38 11.84 -0.65
C PRO A 58 0.80 10.86 -1.76
N THR A 59 1.49 11.31 -2.81
CA THR A 59 1.96 10.45 -3.91
C THR A 59 3.12 9.54 -3.53
N GLN A 60 3.86 9.89 -2.46
CA GLN A 60 5.03 9.16 -1.97
C GLN A 60 4.68 8.19 -0.82
N ARG A 61 3.42 8.20 -0.38
CA ARG A 61 2.94 7.36 0.72
C ARG A 61 1.82 6.46 0.25
N VAL A 62 1.78 5.24 0.78
CA VAL A 62 0.66 4.31 0.62
C VAL A 62 -0.07 4.24 1.96
N GLY A 63 -1.30 4.77 2.00
CA GLY A 63 -2.11 4.87 3.24
C GLY A 63 -1.72 6.03 4.17
N ASP A 64 -2.61 6.38 5.10
CA ASP A 64 -2.33 7.36 6.15
C ASP A 64 -1.58 6.70 7.34
N LYS A 65 -1.03 7.51 8.25
CA LYS A 65 -0.38 7.00 9.47
C LYS A 65 -1.35 6.03 10.17
N PRO A 66 -0.90 4.82 10.56
CA PRO A 66 -1.74 3.92 11.33
C PRO A 66 -2.25 4.65 12.57
N LEU A 67 -3.56 4.59 12.80
CA LEU A 67 -4.22 5.14 13.97
C LEU A 67 -3.47 4.68 15.23
N GLN A 68 -2.96 5.62 16.03
CA GLN A 68 -2.37 5.34 17.35
C GLN A 68 -3.38 4.74 18.34
N ALA A 69 -4.64 4.55 17.94
CA ALA A 69 -5.74 4.06 18.77
C ALA A 69 -5.66 2.56 19.09
N PHE A 70 -4.83 1.79 18.39
CA PHE A 70 -4.71 0.36 18.65
C PHE A 70 -3.50 0.05 19.53
N GLN A 71 -3.78 -0.43 20.74
CA GLN A 71 -2.74 -1.09 21.54
C GLN A 71 -2.29 -2.35 20.81
N GLN A 72 -0.98 -2.49 20.60
CA GLN A 72 -0.41 -3.72 20.06
C GLN A 72 -0.60 -4.85 21.07
N VAL A 73 -1.25 -5.93 20.65
CA VAL A 73 -1.39 -7.15 21.45
C VAL A 73 -0.55 -8.24 20.81
N GLN A 74 0.28 -8.89 21.62
CA GLN A 74 1.07 -10.02 21.16
C GLN A 74 0.19 -11.27 21.02
N HIS A 75 0.19 -11.89 19.84
CA HIS A 75 -0.50 -13.16 19.62
C HIS A 75 0.13 -14.27 20.49
N ARG A 76 -0.70 -15.14 21.09
CA ARG A 76 -0.23 -16.26 21.93
C ARG A 76 0.60 -17.28 21.17
N LEU A 77 0.38 -17.38 19.86
CA LEU A 77 1.16 -18.19 18.93
C LEU A 77 1.64 -17.27 17.81
N PRO A 78 2.83 -17.52 17.24
CA PRO A 78 3.29 -16.82 16.06
C PRO A 78 2.28 -16.97 14.92
N MET A 79 1.90 -15.86 14.30
CA MET A 79 1.18 -15.90 13.04
C MET A 79 2.18 -16.23 11.92
N LEU A 80 1.94 -17.32 11.21
CA LEU A 80 2.75 -17.72 10.07
C LEU A 80 2.15 -17.12 8.79
N SER A 81 3.02 -16.76 7.84
CA SER A 81 2.64 -16.48 6.46
C SER A 81 2.92 -17.70 5.59
N LEU A 82 2.27 -17.76 4.44
CA LEU A 82 2.61 -18.70 3.38
C LEU A 82 3.61 -18.03 2.44
N ASP A 83 4.64 -18.78 2.04
CA ASP A 83 5.49 -18.38 0.93
C ASP A 83 4.73 -18.56 -0.39
N ASN A 84 5.09 -17.74 -1.39
CA ASN A 84 4.48 -17.77 -2.71
C ASN A 84 5.35 -18.52 -3.72
N VAL A 85 4.71 -19.09 -4.74
CA VAL A 85 5.36 -19.59 -5.95
C VAL A 85 4.74 -18.91 -7.16
N PHE A 86 5.56 -18.53 -8.14
CA PHE A 86 5.12 -17.78 -9.32
C PHE A 86 5.32 -18.54 -10.63
N SER A 87 5.90 -19.74 -10.57
CA SER A 87 6.05 -20.63 -11.73
C SER A 87 5.82 -22.10 -11.37
N GLU A 88 5.55 -22.91 -12.39
CA GLU A 88 5.35 -24.35 -12.23
C GLU A 88 6.63 -25.05 -11.75
N GLU A 89 7.81 -24.59 -12.20
CA GLU A 89 9.11 -25.11 -11.76
C GLU A 89 9.35 -24.85 -10.27
N GLU A 90 8.94 -23.70 -9.75
CA GLU A 90 9.03 -23.38 -8.33
C GLU A 90 8.12 -24.26 -7.48
N LEU A 91 6.93 -24.59 -7.99
CA LEU A 91 5.98 -25.49 -7.35
C LEU A 91 6.54 -26.92 -7.27
N VAL A 92 7.09 -27.44 -8.38
CA VAL A 92 7.74 -28.76 -8.42
C VAL A 92 8.94 -28.80 -7.49
N ALA A 93 9.73 -27.72 -7.41
CA ALA A 93 10.85 -27.63 -6.49
C ALA A 93 10.40 -27.62 -5.01
N PHE A 94 9.26 -26.99 -4.70
CA PHE A 94 8.65 -27.04 -3.37
C PHE A 94 8.20 -28.46 -3.01
N ASP A 95 7.49 -29.14 -3.90
CA ASP A 95 7.05 -30.53 -3.73
C ASP A 95 8.24 -31.47 -3.50
N ARG A 96 9.31 -31.35 -4.30
CA ARG A 96 10.54 -32.13 -4.11
C ARG A 96 11.15 -31.91 -2.72
N ARG A 97 11.27 -30.66 -2.25
CA ARG A 97 11.78 -30.36 -0.90
C ARG A 97 10.92 -30.97 0.20
N LEU A 98 9.61 -31.02 0.01
CA LEU A 98 8.68 -31.62 0.96
C LEU A 98 8.91 -33.14 1.04
N ARG A 99 8.99 -33.82 -0.11
CA ARG A 99 9.26 -35.26 -0.22
C ARG A 99 10.59 -35.66 0.39
N GLU A 100 11.66 -34.93 0.07
CA GLU A 100 13.00 -35.13 0.65
C GLU A 100 12.97 -35.05 2.18
N ARG A 101 12.21 -34.10 2.75
CA ARG A 101 12.09 -33.93 4.20
C ARG A 101 11.23 -34.99 4.88
N LEU A 102 10.28 -35.57 4.15
CA LEU A 102 9.39 -36.62 4.66
C LEU A 102 9.94 -38.03 4.44
N HIS A 103 11.06 -38.17 3.70
CA HIS A 103 11.62 -39.46 3.29
C HIS A 103 10.60 -40.37 2.57
N GLN A 104 9.74 -39.76 1.75
CA GLN A 104 8.72 -40.46 0.97
C GLN A 104 9.01 -40.30 -0.52
N ASP A 105 9.19 -41.42 -1.21
CA ASP A 105 9.45 -41.50 -2.65
C ASP A 105 8.18 -41.79 -3.49
N ASP A 106 7.02 -42.00 -2.84
CA ASP A 106 5.79 -42.41 -3.53
C ASP A 106 4.96 -41.21 -4.03
N GLU A 107 4.31 -41.35 -5.18
CA GLU A 107 3.29 -40.39 -5.67
C GLU A 107 2.17 -40.27 -4.63
N ILE A 108 1.95 -39.04 -4.13
CA ILE A 108 0.86 -38.75 -3.20
C ILE A 108 -0.39 -38.54 -4.05
N GLU A 109 -1.29 -39.52 -4.06
CA GLU A 109 -2.67 -39.40 -4.59
C GLU A 109 -3.56 -38.52 -3.70
#